data_AF-A0A7S0SZH0-F1
#
_entry.id   AF-A0A7S0SZH0-F1
#
_cell.length_a   1.000
_cell.length_b   1.000
_cell.length_c   1.000
_cell.angle_alpha   90.00
_cell.angle_beta   90.00
_cell.angle_gamma   90.00
#
_symmetry.space_group_name_H-M   'P 1'
#
loop_
_entity.id
_entity.type
_entity.pdbx_description
1 polymer ?
#
loop_
_entity_poly.entity_id
_entity_poly.type
_entity_poly.pdbx_seq_one_letter_code
_entity_poly.pdbx_strand_id
1 'polypeptide(L)'
;GYITFKNPYGYLPGELYGFLPFEGARMIAFVLFGLFFFYKYFKHKNTILPLHNGIVFVYLIALTESVTWYSAYQNINLTGEPYCCPFPPSVIASLVLQVFRQTFARTLLLVVCLGYGIVRPKLLASEWVAITLVSVLYFITATINQVANIVITNDVHNNYSHNIIPYQVPGFLIDVIVITWIYYALGSTIRILTEFQQTAKLRMYTRLSSVIVLFVGLFAVVAVLILLGNITRYLNTY
;
A
#
# COMPACT_ATOMS: atom_id res chain seq x y z
N GLY A 1 -7.89 -26.01 -33.04
CA GLY A 1 -8.54 -26.05 -31.73
C GLY A 1 -7.58 -25.46 -30.71
N TYR A 2 -8.07 -24.68 -29.76
CA TYR A 2 -7.26 -24.15 -28.66
C TYR A 2 -7.47 -25.04 -27.43
N ILE A 3 -6.39 -25.39 -26.74
CA ILE A 3 -6.43 -26.19 -25.51
C ILE A 3 -6.61 -25.21 -24.36
N THR A 4 -7.70 -25.33 -23.59
CA THR A 4 -7.90 -24.54 -22.36
C THR A 4 -7.65 -25.43 -21.16
N PHE A 5 -6.77 -24.97 -20.27
CA PHE A 5 -6.56 -25.62 -18.97
C PHE A 5 -7.55 -25.03 -17.97
N LYS A 6 -8.41 -25.88 -17.41
CA LYS A 6 -9.39 -25.51 -16.39
C LYS A 6 -9.14 -26.35 -15.15
N ASN A 7 -8.90 -25.68 -14.03
CA ASN A 7 -8.73 -26.35 -12.75
C ASN A 7 -10.11 -26.68 -12.16
N PRO A 8 -10.21 -27.63 -11.20
CA PRO A 8 -11.49 -27.97 -10.56
C PRO A 8 -12.20 -26.78 -9.91
N TYR A 9 -11.43 -25.73 -9.57
CA TYR A 9 -11.89 -24.49 -8.92
C TYR A 9 -12.07 -23.29 -9.88
N GLY A 10 -11.91 -23.51 -11.20
CA GLY A 10 -12.10 -22.49 -12.24
C GLY A 10 -10.87 -22.28 -13.13
N TYR A 11 -10.83 -21.15 -13.84
CA TYR A 11 -9.75 -20.83 -14.79
C TYR A 11 -8.58 -20.09 -14.16
N LEU A 12 -8.66 -19.70 -12.88
CA LEU A 12 -7.59 -18.98 -12.21
C LEU A 12 -6.36 -19.89 -11.99
N PRO A 13 -5.14 -19.47 -12.37
CA PRO A 13 -3.93 -20.26 -12.12
C PRO A 13 -3.74 -20.57 -10.64
N GLY A 14 -3.19 -21.75 -10.34
CA GLY A 14 -2.99 -22.20 -8.95
C GLY A 14 -2.12 -21.24 -8.12
N GLU A 15 -1.15 -20.56 -8.75
CA GLU A 15 -0.31 -19.54 -8.11
C GLU A 15 -1.11 -18.31 -7.66
N LEU A 16 -2.16 -17.96 -8.41
CA LEU A 16 -3.01 -16.80 -8.11
C LEU A 16 -4.21 -17.14 -7.24
N TYR A 17 -4.54 -18.43 -7.12
CA TYR A 17 -5.74 -18.89 -6.41
C TYR A 17 -5.79 -18.44 -4.95
N GLY A 18 -4.65 -18.36 -4.27
CA GLY A 18 -4.57 -17.88 -2.89
C GLY A 18 -4.93 -16.40 -2.70
N PHE A 19 -4.76 -15.56 -3.74
CA PHE A 19 -5.09 -14.14 -3.65
C PHE A 19 -6.59 -13.88 -3.68
N LEU A 20 -7.39 -14.73 -4.33
CA LEU A 20 -8.84 -14.56 -4.41
C LEU A 20 -9.55 -14.56 -3.04
N PRO A 21 -9.38 -15.58 -2.17
CA PRO A 21 -9.99 -15.57 -0.84
C PRO A 21 -9.35 -14.52 0.07
N PHE A 22 -8.07 -14.21 -0.11
CA PHE A 22 -7.39 -13.15 0.64
C PHE A 22 -8.00 -11.77 0.35
N GLU A 23 -8.20 -11.45 -0.93
CA GLU A 23 -8.82 -10.20 -1.37
C GLU A 23 -10.29 -10.11 -0.95
N GLY A 24 -11.02 -11.22 -1.00
CA GLY A 24 -12.38 -11.29 -0.47
C GLY A 24 -12.43 -11.00 1.04
N ALA A 25 -11.52 -11.61 1.81
CA ALA A 25 -11.42 -11.34 3.25
C ALA A 25 -11.02 -9.90 3.54
N ARG A 26 -10.07 -9.33 2.77
CA ARG A 26 -9.65 -7.92 2.87
C ARG A 26 -10.82 -6.96 2.61
N MET A 27 -11.61 -7.24 1.57
CA MET A 27 -12.79 -6.46 1.22
C MET A 27 -13.83 -6.45 2.36
N ILE A 28 -14.18 -7.63 2.88
CA ILE A 28 -15.12 -7.77 3.99
C ILE A 28 -14.61 -7.04 5.24
N ALA A 29 -13.32 -7.19 5.56
CA ALA A 29 -12.70 -6.52 6.69
C ALA A 29 -12.78 -4.99 6.55
N PHE A 30 -12.50 -4.43 5.37
CA PHE A 30 -12.68 -2.99 5.13
C PHE A 30 -14.13 -2.58 5.28
N VAL A 31 -15.11 -3.30 4.71
CA VAL A 31 -16.53 -2.97 4.86
C VAL A 31 -16.94 -2.91 6.34
N LEU A 32 -16.59 -3.92 7.14
CA LEU A 32 -16.90 -3.95 8.57
C LEU A 32 -16.25 -2.79 9.33
N PHE A 33 -14.97 -2.54 9.07
CA PHE A 33 -14.25 -1.40 9.64
C PHE A 33 -14.88 -0.06 9.23
N GLY A 34 -15.28 0.07 7.97
CA GLY A 34 -15.95 1.24 7.42
C GLY A 34 -17.26 1.54 8.10
N LEU A 35 -18.11 0.53 8.30
CA LEU A 35 -19.39 0.71 9.02
C LEU A 35 -19.15 1.28 10.42
N PHE A 36 -18.19 0.73 11.16
CA PHE A 36 -17.83 1.24 12.48
C PHE A 36 -17.23 2.67 12.42
N PHE A 37 -16.31 2.90 11.48
CA PHE A 37 -15.62 4.18 11.31
C PHE A 37 -16.60 5.29 10.92
N PHE A 38 -17.45 5.07 9.92
CA PHE A 38 -18.45 6.04 9.48
C PHE A 38 -19.50 6.30 10.54
N TYR A 39 -19.95 5.29 11.29
CA TYR A 39 -20.83 5.50 12.44
C TYR A 39 -20.21 6.49 13.44
N LYS A 40 -18.93 6.31 13.78
CA LYS A 40 -18.21 7.24 14.67
C LYS A 40 -18.00 8.61 14.04
N TYR A 41 -17.67 8.66 12.75
CA TYR A 41 -17.48 9.89 11.99
C TYR A 41 -18.75 10.75 12.00
N PHE A 42 -19.91 10.20 11.64
CA PHE A 42 -21.17 10.92 11.64
C PHE A 42 -21.62 11.34 13.03
N LYS A 43 -21.38 10.50 14.05
CA LYS A 43 -21.71 10.84 15.45
C LYS A 43 -20.93 12.06 15.95
N HIS A 44 -19.68 12.25 15.51
CA HIS A 44 -18.80 13.32 15.98
C HIS A 44 -18.53 14.38 14.90
N LYS A 45 -19.42 14.51 13.89
CA LYS A 45 -19.23 15.38 12.72
C LYS A 45 -18.88 16.84 13.05
N ASN A 46 -19.37 17.34 14.18
CA ASN A 46 -19.17 18.73 14.60
C ASN A 46 -17.78 19.01 15.19
N THR A 47 -17.00 17.97 15.55
CA THR A 47 -15.67 18.10 16.17
C THR A 47 -14.56 17.53 15.29
N ILE A 48 -14.81 17.38 14.00
CA ILE A 48 -13.88 16.72 13.07
C ILE A 48 -12.75 17.65 12.66
N LEU A 49 -11.51 17.19 12.87
CA LEU A 49 -10.33 17.87 12.36
C LEU A 49 -10.20 17.64 10.84
N PRO A 50 -9.70 18.62 10.05
CA PRO A 50 -9.52 18.49 8.60
C PRO A 50 -8.78 17.23 8.15
N LEU A 51 -7.87 16.73 8.99
CA LEU A 51 -7.09 15.50 8.78
C LEU A 51 -7.97 14.25 8.62
N HIS A 52 -9.13 14.18 9.28
CA HIS A 52 -10.05 13.05 9.14
C HIS A 52 -10.66 12.96 7.73
N ASN A 53 -10.83 14.09 7.03
CA ASN A 53 -11.31 14.07 5.64
C ASN A 53 -10.27 13.38 4.74
N GLY A 54 -8.98 13.58 5.01
CA GLY A 54 -7.91 12.85 4.33
C GLY A 54 -7.94 11.35 4.64
N ILE A 55 -8.22 10.96 5.89
CA ILE A 55 -8.37 9.55 6.28
C ILE A 55 -9.57 8.92 5.54
N VAL A 56 -10.72 9.59 5.50
CA VAL A 56 -11.90 9.12 4.75
C VAL A 56 -11.56 8.94 3.27
N PHE A 57 -10.86 9.90 2.66
CA PHE A 57 -10.47 9.83 1.26
C PHE A 57 -9.58 8.61 0.97
N VAL A 58 -8.51 8.41 1.74
CA VAL A 58 -7.61 7.26 1.59
C VAL A 58 -8.36 5.94 1.84
N TYR A 59 -9.25 5.92 2.84
CA TYR A 59 -10.06 4.75 3.15
C TYR A 59 -11.00 4.37 1.99
N LEU A 60 -11.66 5.35 1.35
CA LEU A 60 -12.53 5.10 0.20
C LEU A 60 -11.74 4.51 -0.98
N ILE A 61 -10.54 5.05 -1.25
CA ILE A 61 -9.65 4.47 -2.29
C ILE A 61 -9.26 3.03 -1.92
N ALA A 62 -8.95 2.76 -0.65
CA ALA A 62 -8.60 1.42 -0.21
C ALA A 62 -9.76 0.41 -0.35
N LEU A 63 -10.99 0.86 -0.08
CA LEU A 63 -12.17 0.03 -0.25
C LEU A 63 -12.43 -0.26 -1.74
N THR A 64 -12.41 0.76 -2.60
CA THR A 64 -12.64 0.58 -4.05
C THR A 64 -11.55 -0.27 -4.68
N GLU A 65 -10.30 -0.08 -4.28
CA GLU A 65 -9.17 -0.91 -4.70
C GLU A 65 -9.39 -2.39 -4.32
N SER A 66 -9.76 -2.68 -3.07
CA SER A 66 -10.01 -4.05 -2.63
C SER A 66 -11.17 -4.72 -3.36
N VAL A 67 -12.27 -4.00 -3.61
CA VAL A 67 -13.41 -4.49 -4.40
C VAL A 67 -12.98 -4.78 -5.85
N THR A 68 -12.15 -3.90 -6.44
CA THR A 68 -11.73 -4.05 -7.84
C THR A 68 -10.78 -5.23 -8.01
N TRP A 69 -9.84 -5.44 -7.08
CA TRP A 69 -8.97 -6.63 -7.08
C TRP A 69 -9.76 -7.94 -6.93
N TYR A 70 -10.69 -8.00 -5.98
CA TYR A 70 -11.55 -9.18 -5.82
C TYR A 70 -12.35 -9.46 -7.11
N SER A 71 -12.95 -8.42 -7.69
CA SER A 71 -13.67 -8.52 -8.96
C SER A 71 -12.75 -8.96 -10.12
N ALA A 72 -11.52 -8.45 -10.20
CA ALA A 72 -10.56 -8.85 -11.24
C ALA A 72 -10.23 -10.34 -11.14
N TYR A 73 -9.89 -10.84 -9.95
CA TYR A 73 -9.60 -12.26 -9.75
C TYR A 73 -10.82 -13.14 -10.01
N GLN A 74 -12.01 -12.70 -9.61
CA GLN A 74 -13.25 -13.45 -9.86
C GLN A 74 -13.60 -13.49 -11.34
N ASN A 75 -13.45 -12.37 -12.07
CA ASN A 75 -13.68 -12.33 -13.52
C ASN A 75 -12.73 -13.29 -14.23
N ILE A 76 -11.43 -13.22 -13.93
CA ILE A 76 -10.42 -14.14 -14.50
C ILE A 76 -10.79 -15.61 -14.20
N ASN A 77 -11.25 -15.90 -12.98
CA ASN A 77 -11.65 -17.26 -12.62
C ASN A 77 -12.87 -17.78 -13.41
N LEU A 78 -13.78 -16.89 -13.82
CA LEU A 78 -15.00 -17.23 -14.53
C LEU A 78 -14.82 -17.25 -16.05
N THR A 79 -14.15 -16.24 -16.61
CA THR A 79 -13.99 -16.06 -18.07
C THR A 79 -12.76 -16.79 -18.62
N GLY A 80 -11.75 -17.02 -17.78
CA GLY A 80 -10.45 -17.51 -18.22
C GLY A 80 -9.65 -16.50 -19.04
N GLU A 81 -9.97 -15.21 -18.92
CA GLU A 81 -9.14 -14.14 -19.49
C GLU A 81 -7.72 -14.18 -18.90
N PRO A 82 -6.68 -13.94 -19.71
CA PRO A 82 -5.32 -13.99 -19.23
C PRO A 82 -5.05 -12.88 -18.21
N TYR A 83 -4.35 -13.21 -17.11
CA TYR A 83 -3.98 -12.24 -16.08
C TYR A 83 -2.98 -11.19 -16.60
N CYS A 84 -2.06 -11.62 -17.48
CA CYS A 84 -1.22 -10.72 -18.27
C CYS A 84 -1.40 -10.95 -19.75
N CYS A 85 -1.28 -9.84 -20.48
CA CYS A 85 -0.79 -9.78 -21.84
C CYS A 85 -1.77 -10.36 -22.90
N PRO A 86 -2.75 -9.57 -23.37
CA PRO A 86 -3.04 -8.17 -23.00
C PRO A 86 -3.63 -8.04 -21.60
N PHE A 87 -3.35 -6.93 -20.91
CA PHE A 87 -3.90 -6.69 -19.58
C PHE A 87 -5.43 -6.50 -19.65
N PRO A 88 -6.22 -7.28 -18.90
CA PRO A 88 -7.66 -7.06 -18.86
C PRO A 88 -7.97 -5.73 -18.16
N PRO A 89 -9.03 -5.01 -18.56
CA PRO A 89 -9.37 -3.70 -17.99
C PRO A 89 -9.53 -3.71 -16.47
N SER A 90 -10.01 -4.82 -15.90
CA SER A 90 -10.18 -5.02 -14.46
C SER A 90 -8.85 -5.03 -13.70
N VAL A 91 -7.81 -5.67 -14.26
CA VAL A 91 -6.45 -5.67 -13.67
C VAL A 91 -5.83 -4.29 -13.77
N ILE A 92 -5.98 -3.59 -14.91
CA ILE A 92 -5.47 -2.21 -15.07
C ILE A 92 -6.11 -1.28 -14.04
N ALA A 93 -7.44 -1.33 -13.90
CA ALA A 93 -8.15 -0.50 -12.93
C ALA A 93 -7.69 -0.80 -11.48
N SER A 94 -7.50 -2.07 -11.15
CA SER A 94 -7.02 -2.49 -9.83
C SER A 94 -5.62 -1.98 -9.53
N LEU A 95 -4.71 -2.03 -10.50
CA LEU A 95 -3.33 -1.53 -10.36
C LEU A 95 -3.29 -0.02 -10.15
N VAL A 96 -4.07 0.72 -10.94
CA VAL A 96 -4.15 2.18 -10.81
C VAL A 96 -4.63 2.56 -9.42
N LEU A 97 -5.72 1.95 -8.95
CA LEU A 97 -6.24 2.19 -7.60
C LEU A 97 -5.25 1.78 -6.51
N GLN A 98 -4.49 0.70 -6.71
CA GLN A 98 -3.47 0.24 -5.76
C GLN A 98 -2.33 1.25 -5.62
N VAL A 99 -1.82 1.79 -6.72
CA VAL A 99 -0.78 2.82 -6.69
C VAL A 99 -1.32 4.09 -6.04
N PHE A 100 -2.53 4.53 -6.39
CA PHE A 100 -3.16 5.68 -5.75
C PHE A 100 -3.31 5.50 -4.23
N ARG A 101 -3.84 4.35 -3.78
CA ARG A 101 -3.98 4.02 -2.36
C ARG A 101 -2.64 4.14 -1.64
N GLN A 102 -1.58 3.54 -2.20
CA GLN A 102 -0.25 3.54 -1.60
C GLN A 102 0.31 4.97 -1.48
N THR A 103 0.21 5.76 -2.56
CA THR A 103 0.71 7.13 -2.59
C THR A 103 -0.02 8.01 -1.59
N PHE A 104 -1.36 8.07 -1.66
CA PHE A 104 -2.12 8.93 -0.77
C PHE A 104 -2.02 8.51 0.70
N ALA A 105 -1.94 7.21 1.01
CA ALA A 105 -1.73 6.73 2.37
C ALA A 105 -0.39 7.22 2.96
N ARG A 106 0.69 7.15 2.18
CA ARG A 106 2.02 7.60 2.61
C ARG A 106 2.12 9.11 2.71
N THR A 107 1.56 9.83 1.75
CA THR A 107 1.48 11.30 1.79
C THR A 107 0.69 11.77 3.01
N LEU A 108 -0.46 11.15 3.28
CA LEU A 108 -1.27 11.46 4.46
C LEU A 108 -0.48 11.19 5.74
N LEU A 109 0.18 10.02 5.85
CA LEU A 109 0.99 9.67 7.02
C LEU A 109 2.12 10.69 7.25
N LEU A 110 2.83 11.09 6.19
CA LEU A 110 3.89 12.10 6.28
C LEU A 110 3.34 13.44 6.78
N VAL A 111 2.21 13.90 6.24
CA VAL A 111 1.53 15.13 6.65
C VAL A 111 1.09 15.07 8.12
N VAL A 112 0.58 13.92 8.57
CA VAL A 112 0.22 13.68 9.99
C VAL A 112 1.46 13.76 10.87
N CYS A 113 2.56 13.09 10.49
CA CYS A 113 3.80 13.06 11.26
C CYS A 113 4.50 14.42 11.36
N LEU A 114 4.33 15.30 10.37
CA LEU A 114 4.76 16.71 10.41
C LEU A 114 3.93 17.58 11.37
N GLY A 115 2.81 17.05 11.89
CA GLY A 115 1.99 17.76 12.85
C GLY A 115 0.85 18.59 12.26
N TYR A 116 0.58 18.48 10.95
CA TYR A 116 -0.45 19.30 10.30
C TYR A 116 -1.83 19.09 10.91
N GLY A 117 -2.50 20.20 11.25
CA GLY A 117 -3.86 20.21 11.79
C GLY A 117 -3.97 19.93 13.28
N ILE A 118 -2.93 19.40 13.95
CA ILE A 118 -2.93 19.11 15.40
C ILE A 118 -1.92 19.98 16.16
N VAL A 119 -0.68 20.01 15.68
CA VAL A 119 0.44 20.71 16.32
C VAL A 119 0.74 21.99 15.55
N ARG A 120 0.80 21.91 14.22
CA ARG A 120 1.05 23.04 13.33
C ARG A 120 -0.25 23.41 12.59
N PRO A 121 -0.71 24.66 12.68
CA PRO A 121 -1.92 25.09 11.98
C PRO A 121 -1.71 25.13 10.46
N LYS A 122 -0.49 25.42 9.99
CA LYS A 122 -0.10 25.42 8.58
C LYS A 122 1.33 24.91 8.42
N LEU A 123 1.57 24.21 7.31
CA LEU A 123 2.92 23.86 6.85
C LEU A 123 3.45 24.99 5.96
N LEU A 124 4.77 25.14 5.90
CA LEU A 124 5.45 26.08 5.03
C LEU A 124 5.23 25.70 3.55
N ALA A 125 5.26 26.69 2.65
CA ALA A 125 5.13 26.42 1.21
C ALA A 125 6.23 25.48 0.70
N SER A 126 7.45 25.60 1.24
CA SER A 126 8.57 24.70 0.93
C SER A 126 8.31 23.26 1.36
N GLU A 127 7.68 23.04 2.52
CA GLU A 127 7.29 21.70 2.99
C GLU A 127 6.24 21.08 2.06
N TRP A 128 5.23 21.85 1.63
CA TRP A 128 4.23 21.38 0.66
C TRP A 128 4.83 20.98 -0.68
N VAL A 129 5.78 21.77 -1.20
CA VAL A 129 6.48 21.46 -2.45
C VAL A 129 7.30 20.18 -2.28
N ALA A 130 8.02 20.02 -1.17
CA ALA A 130 8.82 18.83 -0.91
C ALA A 130 7.96 17.57 -0.74
N ILE A 131 6.83 17.66 -0.03
CA ILE A 131 5.85 16.56 0.11
C ILE A 131 5.30 16.16 -1.27
N THR A 132 4.93 17.16 -2.09
CA THR A 132 4.39 16.92 -3.43
C THR A 132 5.42 16.24 -4.32
N LEU A 133 6.66 16.73 -4.33
CA LEU A 133 7.76 16.15 -5.11
C LEU A 133 8.01 14.69 -4.73
N VAL A 134 8.13 14.39 -3.43
CA VAL A 134 8.35 13.02 -2.95
C VAL A 134 7.16 12.11 -3.27
N SER A 135 5.93 12.62 -3.18
CA SER A 135 4.72 11.86 -3.51
C SER A 135 4.64 11.52 -5.00
N VAL A 136 5.03 12.46 -5.88
CA VAL A 136 5.09 12.24 -7.34
C VAL A 136 6.18 11.23 -7.70
N LEU A 137 7.38 11.38 -7.13
CA LEU A 137 8.46 10.41 -7.33
C LEU A 137 8.07 9.01 -6.88
N TYR A 138 7.42 8.90 -5.71
CA TYR A 138 6.89 7.64 -5.22
C TYR A 138 5.83 7.05 -6.14
N PHE A 139 4.90 7.85 -6.65
CA PHE A 139 3.87 7.39 -7.58
C PHE A 139 4.49 6.79 -8.86
N ILE A 140 5.52 7.45 -9.41
CA ILE A 140 6.24 6.98 -10.61
C ILE A 140 6.93 5.64 -10.32
N THR A 141 7.72 5.55 -9.25
CA THR A 141 8.44 4.31 -8.92
C THR A 141 7.50 3.17 -8.54
N ALA A 142 6.40 3.46 -7.83
CA ALA A 142 5.38 2.48 -7.51
C ALA A 142 4.70 1.93 -8.78
N THR A 143 4.37 2.80 -9.75
CA THR A 143 3.79 2.37 -11.03
C THR A 143 4.74 1.45 -11.79
N ILE A 144 6.01 1.85 -11.93
CA ILE A 144 7.05 1.06 -12.61
C ILE A 144 7.19 -0.30 -11.93
N ASN A 145 7.26 -0.34 -10.60
CA ASN A 145 7.37 -1.58 -9.83
C ASN A 145 6.20 -2.52 -10.07
N GLN A 146 4.96 -2.02 -10.02
CA GLN A 146 3.77 -2.86 -10.20
C GLN A 146 3.70 -3.46 -11.60
N VAL A 147 3.95 -2.63 -12.63
CA VAL A 147 3.94 -3.10 -14.03
C VAL A 147 5.08 -4.09 -14.27
N ALA A 148 6.31 -3.78 -13.84
CA ALA A 148 7.46 -4.66 -14.00
C ALA A 148 7.24 -6.01 -13.30
N ASN A 149 6.69 -6.01 -12.09
CA ASN A 149 6.39 -7.25 -11.37
C ASN A 149 5.42 -8.15 -12.15
N ILE A 150 4.35 -7.60 -12.72
CA ILE A 150 3.38 -8.42 -13.46
C ILE A 150 3.95 -8.91 -14.79
N VAL A 151 4.63 -8.04 -15.55
CA VAL A 151 5.21 -8.44 -16.83
C VAL A 151 6.26 -9.53 -16.64
N ILE A 152 7.18 -9.35 -15.70
CA ILE A 152 8.30 -10.31 -15.51
C ILE A 152 7.81 -11.64 -14.93
N THR A 153 6.80 -11.64 -14.05
CA THR A 153 6.25 -12.89 -13.48
C THR A 153 5.44 -13.70 -14.48
N ASN A 154 4.91 -13.08 -15.54
CA ASN A 154 4.04 -13.75 -16.51
C ASN A 154 4.68 -13.92 -17.91
N ASP A 155 5.91 -13.44 -18.13
CA ASP A 155 6.64 -13.70 -19.37
C ASP A 155 7.22 -15.13 -19.35
N VAL A 156 6.40 -16.09 -19.75
CA VAL A 156 6.74 -17.52 -19.86
C VAL A 156 7.65 -17.79 -21.08
N HIS A 157 7.83 -16.82 -22.00
CA HIS A 157 8.42 -17.08 -23.33
C HIS A 157 9.83 -16.54 -23.54
N ASN A 158 10.33 -15.65 -22.68
CA ASN A 158 11.66 -15.08 -22.84
C ASN A 158 12.68 -15.59 -21.81
N ASN A 159 13.73 -16.23 -22.31
CA ASN A 159 14.99 -16.52 -21.60
C ASN A 159 15.79 -15.26 -21.20
N TYR A 160 15.14 -14.11 -21.00
CA TYR A 160 15.77 -12.96 -20.36
C TYR A 160 15.80 -13.20 -18.87
N SER A 161 16.91 -13.79 -18.42
CA SER A 161 17.29 -14.02 -17.04
C SER A 161 16.83 -12.91 -16.09
N HIS A 162 15.73 -13.15 -15.38
CA HIS A 162 15.67 -13.21 -13.92
C HIS A 162 16.19 -12.03 -13.08
N ASN A 163 16.32 -10.83 -13.65
CA ASN A 163 16.74 -9.64 -12.90
C ASN A 163 15.57 -8.66 -12.75
N ILE A 164 14.66 -8.95 -11.81
CA ILE A 164 13.62 -8.02 -11.34
C ILE A 164 14.24 -6.87 -10.53
N ILE A 165 15.44 -7.12 -9.99
CA ILE A 165 16.23 -6.25 -9.10
C ILE A 165 16.38 -4.78 -9.61
N PRO A 166 16.83 -4.49 -10.86
CA PRO A 166 17.05 -3.11 -11.29
C PRO A 166 15.78 -2.26 -11.31
N TYR A 167 14.61 -2.87 -11.54
CA TYR A 167 13.34 -2.14 -11.53
C TYR A 167 12.86 -1.85 -10.11
N GLN A 168 13.07 -2.79 -9.17
CA GLN A 168 12.62 -2.66 -7.78
C GLN A 168 13.49 -1.73 -6.93
N VAL A 169 14.79 -1.63 -7.22
CA VAL A 169 15.76 -0.83 -6.43
C VAL A 169 15.34 0.64 -6.28
N PRO A 170 14.98 1.38 -7.35
CA PRO A 170 14.55 2.77 -7.22
C PRO A 170 13.34 2.95 -6.29
N GLY A 171 12.36 2.05 -6.36
CA GLY A 171 11.20 2.11 -5.46
C GLY A 171 11.59 1.88 -4.00
N PHE A 172 12.48 0.93 -3.73
CA PHE A 172 12.97 0.68 -2.37
C PHE A 172 13.73 1.88 -1.80
N LEU A 173 14.55 2.56 -2.61
CA LEU A 173 15.26 3.77 -2.19
C LEU A 173 14.29 4.90 -1.81
N ILE A 174 13.25 5.14 -2.60
CA ILE A 174 12.23 6.13 -2.28
C ILE A 174 11.51 5.74 -0.98
N ASP A 175 11.19 4.47 -0.78
CA ASP A 175 10.55 3.98 0.45
C ASP A 175 11.39 4.29 1.69
N VAL A 176 12.70 4.05 1.63
CA VAL A 176 13.64 4.37 2.71
C VAL A 176 13.68 5.87 2.98
N ILE A 177 13.71 6.71 1.93
CA ILE A 177 13.70 8.17 2.07
C ILE A 177 12.41 8.64 2.76
N VAL A 178 11.24 8.17 2.30
CA VAL A 178 9.94 8.55 2.87
C VAL A 178 9.83 8.10 4.33
N ILE A 179 10.20 6.86 4.64
CA ILE A 179 10.15 6.32 6.00
C ILE A 179 11.08 7.11 6.93
N THR A 180 12.29 7.42 6.49
CA THR A 180 13.25 8.23 7.27
C THR A 180 12.68 9.60 7.57
N TRP A 181 12.05 10.25 6.58
CA TRP A 181 11.42 11.54 6.77
C TRP A 181 10.22 11.46 7.75
N ILE A 182 9.39 10.42 7.65
CA ILE A 182 8.29 10.17 8.60
C ILE A 182 8.83 10.08 10.03
N TYR A 183 9.89 9.31 10.26
CA TYR A 183 10.49 9.17 11.59
C TYR A 183 11.08 10.48 12.11
N TYR A 184 11.79 11.21 11.26
CA TYR A 184 12.36 12.51 11.63
C TYR A 184 11.26 13.52 11.99
N ALA A 185 10.21 13.62 11.16
CA ALA A 185 9.07 14.50 11.38
C ALA A 185 8.33 14.16 12.68
N LEU A 186 8.10 12.87 12.92
CA LEU A 186 7.42 12.39 14.12
C LEU A 186 8.25 12.66 15.38
N GLY A 187 9.56 12.38 15.34
CA GLY A 187 10.47 12.64 16.44
C GLY A 187 10.57 14.12 16.79
N SER A 188 10.64 14.99 15.77
CA SER A 188 10.60 16.44 15.96
C SER A 188 9.29 16.88 16.62
N THR A 189 8.15 16.39 16.14
CA THR A 189 6.83 16.74 16.69
C THR A 189 6.67 16.28 18.15
N ILE A 190 7.15 15.08 18.50
CA ILE A 190 7.14 14.55 19.86
C ILE A 190 8.00 15.41 20.80
N ARG A 191 9.20 15.81 20.37
CA ARG A 191 10.08 16.69 21.17
C ARG A 191 9.41 18.02 21.47
N ILE A 192 8.87 18.68 20.45
CA ILE A 192 8.11 19.93 20.57
C ILE A 192 6.96 19.76 21.58
N LEU A 193 6.14 18.72 21.42
CA LEU A 193 5.01 18.46 22.33
C LEU A 193 5.43 18.18 23.78
N THR A 194 6.63 17.61 23.97
CA THR A 194 7.21 17.31 25.29
C THR A 194 7.66 18.60 25.97
N GLU A 195 8.33 19.49 25.24
CA GLU A 195 8.76 20.81 25.73
C GLU A 195 7.56 21.69 26.13
N PHE A 196 6.47 21.67 25.35
CA PHE A 196 5.25 22.44 25.64
C PHE A 196 4.28 21.75 26.63
N GLN A 197 4.67 20.62 27.24
CA GLN A 197 3.88 19.83 28.19
C GLN A 197 2.44 19.50 27.75
N GLN A 198 2.22 19.28 26.45
CA GLN A 198 0.90 18.97 25.89
C GLN A 198 0.57 17.47 26.00
N THR A 199 0.25 17.01 27.22
CA THR A 199 0.12 15.57 27.57
C THR A 199 -0.86 14.79 26.70
N ALA A 200 -2.01 15.37 26.35
CA ALA A 200 -3.02 14.69 25.52
C ALA A 200 -2.53 14.46 24.08
N LYS A 201 -1.97 15.49 23.44
CA LYS A 201 -1.42 15.40 22.07
C LYS A 201 -0.18 14.51 22.04
N LEU A 202 0.70 14.65 23.04
CA LEU A 202 1.88 13.79 23.19
C LEU A 202 1.49 12.31 23.21
N ARG A 203 0.47 11.93 24.00
CA ARG A 203 -0.03 10.55 24.05
C ARG A 203 -0.52 10.03 22.69
N MET A 204 -1.12 10.88 21.87
CA MET A 204 -1.56 10.48 20.52
C MET A 204 -0.36 10.21 19.62
N TYR A 205 0.65 11.10 19.62
CA TYR A 205 1.85 10.97 18.79
C TYR A 205 2.77 9.83 19.23
N THR A 206 2.89 9.57 20.54
CA THR A 206 3.67 8.42 21.03
C THR A 206 3.03 7.09 20.66
N ARG A 207 1.69 6.98 20.75
CA ARG A 207 0.96 5.80 20.25
C ARG A 207 1.14 5.63 18.74
N LEU A 208 1.05 6.72 17.97
CA LEU A 208 1.31 6.69 16.53
C LEU A 208 2.73 6.17 16.24
N SER A 209 3.73 6.64 16.99
CA SER A 209 5.11 6.16 16.87
C SER A 209 5.23 4.67 17.14
N SER A 210 4.64 4.17 18.23
CA SER A 210 4.65 2.72 18.54
C SER A 210 4.01 1.89 17.43
N VAL A 211 2.90 2.37 16.83
CA VAL A 211 2.23 1.69 15.71
C VAL A 211 3.09 1.67 14.46
N ILE A 212 3.76 2.78 14.11
CA ILE A 212 4.65 2.85 12.94
C ILE A 212 5.85 1.90 13.13
N VAL A 213 6.49 1.92 14.30
CA VAL A 213 7.62 1.03 14.61
C VAL A 213 7.21 -0.43 14.52
N LEU A 214 6.06 -0.80 15.09
CA LEU A 214 5.54 -2.16 15.01
C LEU A 214 5.26 -2.55 13.56
N PHE A 215 4.62 -1.68 12.78
CA PHE A 215 4.30 -1.95 11.37
C PHE A 215 5.57 -2.15 10.51
N VAL A 216 6.56 -1.26 10.65
CA VAL A 216 7.84 -1.37 9.94
C VAL A 216 8.61 -2.62 10.38
N GLY A 217 8.60 -2.94 11.68
CA GLY A 217 9.21 -4.16 12.22
C GLY A 217 8.58 -5.43 11.65
N LEU A 218 7.24 -5.52 11.63
CA LEU A 218 6.54 -6.65 11.02
C LEU A 218 6.87 -6.79 9.53
N PHE A 219 6.87 -5.68 8.79
CA PHE A 219 7.22 -5.70 7.37
C PHE A 219 8.66 -6.19 7.14
N ALA A 220 9.62 -5.73 7.95
CA ALA A 220 11.01 -6.17 7.88
C ALA A 220 11.15 -7.66 8.18
N VAL A 221 10.44 -8.19 9.19
CA VAL A 221 10.42 -9.62 9.51
C VAL A 221 9.89 -10.44 8.34
N VAL A 222 8.77 -10.04 7.74
CA VAL A 222 8.21 -10.73 6.57
C VAL A 222 9.18 -10.68 5.38
N ALA A 223 9.80 -9.54 5.12
CA ALA A 223 10.79 -9.40 4.04
C ALA A 223 11.98 -10.35 4.24
N VAL A 224 12.51 -10.45 5.46
CA VAL A 224 13.60 -11.39 5.80
C VAL A 224 13.15 -12.84 5.60
N LEU A 225 11.94 -13.21 6.03
CA LEU A 225 11.40 -14.56 5.82
C LEU A 225 11.29 -14.91 4.33
N ILE A 226 10.83 -13.98 3.50
CA ILE A 226 10.76 -14.17 2.04
C ILE A 226 12.15 -14.36 1.45
N LEU A 227 13.13 -13.54 1.85
CA LEU A 227 14.51 -13.66 1.38
C LEU A 227 15.13 -15.00 1.79
N LEU A 228 14.95 -15.44 3.03
CA LEU A 228 15.40 -16.75 3.50
C LEU A 228 14.71 -17.89 2.74
N GLY A 229 13.41 -17.76 2.46
CA GLY A 229 12.66 -18.71 1.63
C GLY A 229 13.18 -18.79 0.19
N ASN A 230 13.61 -17.67 -0.38
CA ASN A 230 14.20 -17.65 -1.72
C ASN A 230 15.61 -18.27 -1.71
N ILE A 231 16.45 -17.91 -0.73
CA ILE A 231 17.81 -18.47 -0.59
C ILE A 231 17.76 -19.99 -0.40
N THR A 232 16.86 -20.49 0.45
CA THR A 232 16.68 -21.94 0.66
C THR A 232 16.22 -22.66 -0.61
N ARG A 233 15.35 -22.06 -1.42
CA ARG A 233 15.01 -22.61 -2.74
C ARG A 233 16.21 -22.63 -3.68
N TYR A 234 17.01 -21.57 -3.72
CA TYR A 234 18.23 -21.54 -4.53
C TYR A 234 19.20 -22.65 -4.10
N LEU A 235 19.40 -22.87 -2.80
CA LEU A 235 20.28 -23.92 -2.29
C LEU A 235 19.77 -25.34 -2.58
N ASN A 236 18.46 -25.58 -2.58
CA ASN A 236 17.89 -26.90 -2.89
C ASN A 236 17.83 -27.22 -4.40
N THR A 237 18.10 -26.25 -5.27
CA THR A 237 18.09 -26.45 -6.74
C THR A 237 19.48 -26.82 -7.28
N TYR A 238 20.51 -26.76 -6.44
CA TYR A 238 21.88 -27.22 -6.72
C TYR A 238 22.22 -28.43 -5.84
#